data_AF-A0A4Q9YXZ8-F1
#
_entry.id   AF-A0A4Q9YXZ8-F1
#
_cell.length_a   1.000
_cell.length_b   1.000
_cell.length_c   1.000
_cell.angle_alpha   90.00
_cell.angle_beta   90.00
_cell.angle_gamma   90.00
#
_symmetry.space_group_name_H-M   'P 1'
#
loop_
_entity.id
_entity.type
_entity.pdbx_description
1 polymer ?
#
loop_
_entity_poly.entity_id
_entity_poly.type
_entity_poly.pdbx_seq_one_letter_code
_entity_poly.pdbx_strand_id
1 'polypeptide(L)' 'MKKEYWDVSNEQVIEKTGKDINHWIKVLTDFEAQNKKSNEVVAHLQNEHQVPRYWARTLTTLFLKSDGRAL' A
#
# COMPACT_ATOMS: atom_id res chain seq x y z
N MET A 1 0.10 -13.34 -20.16
CA MET A 1 0.79 -12.32 -19.34
C MET A 1 0.76 -12.79 -17.89
N LYS A 2 1.89 -12.70 -17.17
CA LYS A 2 1.92 -13.03 -15.74
C LYS A 2 1.32 -11.84 -14.98
N LYS A 3 0.28 -12.07 -14.17
CA LYS A 3 -0.18 -11.07 -13.20
C LYS A 3 0.92 -10.89 -12.17
N GLU A 4 1.34 -9.66 -11.94
CA GLU A 4 2.32 -9.37 -10.91
C GLU A 4 1.65 -9.51 -9.54
N TYR A 5 2.38 -9.89 -8.50
CA TYR A 5 1.77 -10.15 -7.18
C TYR A 5 1.18 -8.89 -6.52
N TRP A 6 1.48 -7.70 -7.08
CA TRP A 6 0.95 -6.40 -6.66
C TRP A 6 -0.21 -5.89 -7.53
N ASP A 7 -0.62 -6.66 -8.55
CA ASP A 7 -1.83 -6.41 -9.34
C ASP A 7 -3.05 -6.88 -8.55
N VAL A 8 -3.42 -6.06 -7.55
CA VAL A 8 -4.54 -6.30 -6.64
C VAL A 8 -5.69 -5.35 -6.93
N SER A 9 -6.92 -5.85 -6.81
CA SER A 9 -8.12 -5.03 -7.02
C SER A 9 -8.55 -4.32 -5.74
N ASN A 10 -9.36 -3.27 -5.88
CA ASN A 10 -9.94 -2.57 -4.73
C ASN A 10 -10.72 -3.52 -3.83
N GLU A 11 -11.46 -4.50 -4.38
CA GLU A 11 -12.22 -5.45 -3.59
C GLU A 11 -11.33 -6.28 -2.67
N GLN A 12 -10.19 -6.77 -3.18
CA GLN A 12 -9.26 -7.58 -2.39
C GLN A 12 -8.61 -6.76 -1.26
N VAL A 13 -8.26 -5.50 -1.55
CA VAL A 13 -7.66 -4.60 -0.56
C VAL A 13 -8.69 -4.23 0.51
N ILE A 14 -9.93 -3.91 0.13
CA ILE A 14 -11.02 -3.61 1.07
C ILE A 14 -11.28 -4.82 1.97
N GLU A 15 -11.37 -6.03 1.43
CA GLU A 15 -11.64 -7.25 2.21
C GLU A 15 -10.59 -7.46 3.32
N LYS A 16 -9.33 -7.10 3.06
CA LYS A 16 -8.21 -7.41 3.96
C LYS A 16 -7.74 -6.26 4.83
N THR A 17 -8.06 -5.03 4.45
CA THR A 17 -7.58 -3.81 5.13
C THR A 17 -8.71 -2.87 5.54
N GLY A 18 -9.93 -3.11 5.07
CA GLY A 18 -11.11 -2.27 5.34
C GLY A 18 -11.17 -0.97 4.54
N LYS A 19 -10.18 -0.69 3.69
CA LYS A 19 -10.07 0.54 2.88
C LYS A 19 -9.67 0.21 1.44
N ASP A 20 -10.00 1.07 0.50
CA ASP A 20 -9.61 0.93 -0.90
C ASP A 20 -8.16 1.38 -1.16
N ILE A 21 -7.67 1.15 -2.38
CA ILE A 21 -6.32 1.51 -2.81
C ILE A 21 -6.10 3.03 -2.72
N ASN A 22 -7.08 3.84 -3.11
CA ASN A 22 -6.95 5.30 -3.12
C ASN A 22 -6.77 5.88 -1.72
N HIS A 23 -7.47 5.33 -0.73
CA HIS A 23 -7.27 5.66 0.66
C HIS A 23 -5.84 5.39 1.10
N TRP A 24 -5.31 4.20 0.79
CA TRP A 24 -3.95 3.83 1.17
C TRP A 24 -2.88 4.64 0.43
N ILE A 25 -3.08 4.93 -0.85
CA ILE A 25 -2.19 5.83 -1.60
C ILE A 25 -2.16 7.20 -0.91
N LYS A 26 -3.31 7.74 -0.51
CA LYS A 26 -3.36 9.01 0.23
C LYS A 26 -2.61 8.93 1.56
N VAL A 27 -2.83 7.89 2.36
CA VAL A 27 -2.10 7.67 3.63
C VAL A 27 -0.59 7.62 3.39
N LEU A 28 -0.15 6.93 2.34
CA LEU A 28 1.27 6.81 1.99
C LEU A 28 1.86 8.11 1.46
N THR A 29 1.10 8.90 0.70
CA THR A 29 1.49 10.24 0.26
C THR A 29 1.61 11.19 1.45
N ASP A 30 0.62 11.21 2.35
CA ASP A 30 0.61 12.06 3.55
C ASP A 30 1.74 11.66 4.52
N PHE A 31 2.12 10.38 4.54
CA PHE A 31 3.28 9.88 5.27
C PHE A 31 4.61 10.11 4.54
N GLU A 32 4.62 10.71 3.35
CA GLU A 32 5.82 10.91 2.52
C GLU A 32 6.59 9.60 2.24
N ALA A 33 5.87 8.50 2.00
CA ALA A 33 6.44 7.16 1.84
C ALA A 33 7.51 7.06 0.74
N GLN A 34 7.45 7.94 -0.26
CA GLN A 34 8.45 8.04 -1.35
C GLN A 34 9.86 8.38 -0.85
N ASN A 35 9.97 9.07 0.30
CA ASN A 35 11.24 9.51 0.88
C ASN A 35 11.72 8.58 2.01
N LYS A 36 11.02 7.47 2.25
CA LYS A 36 11.26 6.58 3.39
C LYS A 36 11.68 5.19 2.93
N LYS A 37 12.33 4.43 3.82
CA LYS A 37 12.67 3.04 3.53
C LYS A 37 11.39 2.20 3.52
N SER A 38 11.27 1.25 2.59
CA SER A 38 10.05 0.42 2.47
C SER A 38 9.67 -0.29 3.77
N ASN A 39 10.64 -0.68 4.58
CA ASN A 39 10.43 -1.30 5.90
C ASN A 39 9.85 -0.32 6.93
N GLU A 40 10.17 0.97 6.87
CA GLU A 40 9.54 2.01 7.70
C GLU A 40 8.09 2.23 7.27
N VAL A 41 7.84 2.26 5.95
CA VAL A 41 6.49 2.37 5.38
C VAL A 41 5.62 1.19 5.77
N VAL A 42 6.15 -0.03 5.66
CA VAL A 42 5.47 -1.25 6.09
C VAL A 42 5.18 -1.22 7.59
N ALA A 43 6.14 -0.79 8.43
CA ALA A 43 5.92 -0.65 9.86
C ALA A 43 4.84 0.38 10.19
N HIS A 44 4.78 1.51 9.47
CA HIS A 44 3.71 2.50 9.63
C HIS A 44 2.33 1.90 9.35
N LEU A 45 2.17 1.20 8.22
CA LEU A 45 0.92 0.52 7.88
C LEU A 45 0.53 -0.56 8.89
N GLN A 46 1.50 -1.32 9.42
CA GLN A 46 1.23 -2.36 10.41
C GLN A 46 0.86 -1.81 11.79
N ASN A 47 1.62 -0.82 12.29
CA ASN A 47 1.49 -0.37 13.67
C ASN A 47 0.35 0.64 13.81
N GLU A 48 0.29 1.64 12.92
CA GLU A 48 -0.67 2.74 13.02
C GLU A 48 -2.04 2.36 12.42
N HIS A 49 -2.03 1.53 11.38
CA HIS A 49 -3.24 1.20 10.61
C HIS A 49 -3.65 -0.27 10.69
N GLN A 50 -2.92 -1.09 11.45
CA GLN A 50 -3.21 -2.52 11.66
C GLN A 50 -3.31 -3.32 10.34
N VAL A 51 -2.65 -2.84 9.28
CA VAL A 51 -2.66 -3.51 7.97
C VAL A 51 -1.83 -4.79 8.07
N PRO A 52 -2.35 -5.97 7.65
CA PRO A 52 -1.58 -7.20 7.68
C PRO A 52 -0.29 -7.09 6.85
N ARG A 53 0.81 -7.69 7.35
CA ARG A 53 2.16 -7.55 6.77
C ARG A 53 2.23 -7.78 5.25
N TYR A 54 1.52 -8.78 4.74
CA TYR A 54 1.47 -9.07 3.31
C TYR A 54 0.90 -7.87 2.53
N TRP A 55 -0.24 -7.33 2.96
CA TRP A 55 -0.90 -6.19 2.35
C TRP A 55 -0.12 -4.90 2.51
N ALA A 56 0.53 -4.70 3.66
CA ALA A 56 1.41 -3.54 3.86
C ALA A 56 2.54 -3.51 2.82
N ARG A 57 3.17 -4.66 2.55
CA ARG A 57 4.18 -4.79 1.49
C ARG A 57 3.60 -4.57 0.11
N THR A 58 2.44 -5.17 -0.19
CA THR A 58 1.76 -5.00 -1.48
C THR A 58 1.44 -3.54 -1.75
N LEU A 59 0.84 -2.83 -0.80
CA LEU A 59 0.50 -1.40 -0.92
C LEU A 59 1.75 -0.52 -1.05
N THR A 60 2.82 -0.85 -0.31
CA THR A 60 4.10 -0.13 -0.44
C THR A 60 4.70 -0.31 -1.84
N THR A 61 4.72 -1.54 -2.36
CA THR A 61 5.20 -1.81 -3.74
C THR A 61 4.31 -1.12 -4.78
N LEU A 62 2.99 -1.19 -4.63
CA LEU A 62 2.04 -0.56 -5.53
C LEU A 62 2.28 0.95 -5.61
N PHE A 63 2.38 1.62 -4.45
CA PHE A 63 2.66 3.04 -4.35
C PHE A 63 3.99 3.45 -5.00
N LEU A 64 5.06 2.70 -4.75
CA LEU A 64 6.37 2.99 -5.34
C LEU A 64 6.42 2.74 -6.85
N LYS A 65 5.63 1.78 -7.36
CA LYS A 65 5.52 1.47 -8.79
C LYS A 65 4.63 2.47 -9.54
N SER A 66 3.69 3.12 -8.87
CA SER A 66 2.86 4.18 -9.44
C SER A 66 3.48 5.58 -9.32
N ASP A 67 4.77 5.69 -8.97
CA ASP A 67 5.46 6.95 -8.65
C ASP A 67 4.73 7.80 -7.60
N GLY A 68 4.04 7.15 -6.65
CA GLY A 68 3.24 7.83 -5.63
C GLY A 68 1.97 8.51 -6.15
N ARG A 69 1.54 8.23 -7.39
CA ARG A 69 0.30 8.74 -7.97
C ARG A 69 -0.83 7.75 -7.75
N ALA A 70 -2.05 8.27 -7.54
CA ALA A 70 -3.27 7.48 -7.59
C ALA A 70 -3.44 6.89 -9.00
N LEU A 71 -3.78 5.61 -9.07
CA LEU A 71 -4.07 4.88 -10.30
C LEU A 71 -5.52 5.15 -10.77
#